data_AF-A0A8S4S3B5-F1
#
_entry.id   AF-A0A8S4S3B5-F1
#
_cell.length_a   1.000
_cell.length_b   1.000
_cell.length_c   1.000
_cell.angle_alpha   90.00
_cell.angle_beta   90.00
_cell.angle_gamma   90.00
#
_symmetry.space_group_name_H-M   'P 1'
#
loop_
_entity.id
_entity.type
_entity.pdbx_description
1 polymer ?
#
loop_
_entity_poly.entity_id
_entity_poly.type
_entity_poly.pdbx_seq_one_letter_code
_entity_poly.pdbx_strand_id
1 'polypeptide(L)'
;EEYYRIHPFLNQAILNYVLSLAETGMKKDLQDKECYVSFVDVPTRHKVRELTTAKIGTLIRISGQIVRTHPVHPELVTGTFVCLDCQTVIKNVEQQFKYTIPTICRNPVCANRRRFMLDADKSVFVDFQKIRVQETQAELPRGCIPRSLEVILRAEAVESVQVIF
;
A
#
# COMPACT_ATOMS: atom_id res chain seq x y z
N GLU A 1 3.71 -15.01 10.79
CA GLU A 1 3.85 -14.00 11.87
C GLU A 1 4.45 -12.68 11.36
N GLU A 2 5.40 -12.67 10.42
CA GLU A 2 6.01 -11.42 9.91
C GLU A 2 5.50 -10.98 8.51
N TYR A 3 4.18 -11.03 8.27
CA TYR A 3 3.62 -10.77 6.92
C TYR A 3 4.05 -9.41 6.35
N TYR A 4 3.96 -8.34 7.14
CA TYR A 4 4.31 -6.99 6.68
C TYR A 4 5.77 -6.88 6.21
N ARG A 5 6.69 -7.60 6.86
CA ARG A 5 8.12 -7.60 6.51
C ARG A 5 8.40 -8.37 5.22
N ILE A 6 7.71 -9.50 5.01
CA ILE A 6 7.93 -10.35 3.83
C ILE A 6 7.16 -9.87 2.59
N HIS A 7 6.09 -9.09 2.78
CA HIS A 7 5.19 -8.66 1.72
C HIS A 7 5.89 -7.98 0.53
N PRO A 8 6.83 -7.03 0.71
CA PRO A 8 7.55 -6.43 -0.42
C PRO A 8 8.37 -7.45 -1.22
N PHE A 9 8.95 -8.44 -0.55
CA PHE A 9 9.73 -9.50 -1.20
C PHE A 9 8.85 -10.45 -1.99
N LEU A 10 7.63 -10.73 -1.52
CA LEU A 10 6.65 -11.54 -2.25
C LEU A 10 6.23 -10.84 -3.55
N ASN A 11 5.93 -9.53 -3.47
CA ASN A 11 5.59 -8.73 -4.65
C ASN A 11 6.74 -8.75 -5.68
N GLN A 12 7.98 -8.56 -5.23
CA GLN A 12 9.16 -8.62 -6.09
C GLN A 12 9.37 -10.03 -6.69
N ALA A 13 9.15 -11.09 -5.92
CA ALA A 13 9.31 -12.46 -6.39
C ALA A 13 8.31 -12.80 -7.51
N ILE A 14 7.05 -12.36 -7.37
CA ILE A 14 6.04 -12.52 -8.42
C ILE A 14 6.42 -11.71 -9.66
N LEU A 15 6.85 -10.46 -9.49
CA LEU A 15 7.31 -9.63 -10.62
C LEU A 15 8.45 -10.32 -11.39
N ASN A 16 9.47 -10.81 -10.67
CA ASN A 16 10.60 -11.54 -11.28
C ASN A 16 10.13 -12.81 -12.02
N TYR A 17 9.16 -13.54 -11.45
CA TYR A 17 8.59 -14.72 -12.08
C TYR A 17 7.85 -14.35 -13.37
N VAL A 18 7.00 -13.33 -13.34
CA VAL A 18 6.28 -12.84 -14.53
C VAL A 18 7.26 -12.38 -15.62
N LEU A 19 8.32 -11.65 -15.25
CA LEU A 19 9.37 -11.21 -16.18
C LEU A 19 10.17 -12.38 -16.78
N SER A 20 10.29 -13.51 -16.07
CA SER A 20 10.95 -14.70 -16.60
C SER A 20 10.13 -15.39 -17.70
N LEU A 21 8.80 -15.27 -17.64
CA LEU A 21 7.86 -15.83 -18.62
C LEU A 21 7.59 -14.89 -19.79
N ALA A 22 7.76 -13.58 -19.59
CA ALA A 22 7.45 -12.57 -20.61
C ALA A 22 8.41 -12.65 -21.82
N GLU A 23 7.86 -12.44 -23.02
CA GLU A 23 8.64 -12.26 -24.24
C GLU A 23 9.47 -10.98 -24.20
N THR A 24 10.61 -10.95 -24.91
CA THR A 24 11.59 -9.86 -24.85
C THR A 24 11.00 -8.47 -25.10
N GLY A 25 9.94 -8.35 -25.92
CA GLY A 25 9.24 -7.09 -26.18
C GLY A 25 8.42 -6.56 -24.99
N MET A 26 7.79 -7.45 -24.21
CA MET A 26 6.93 -7.06 -23.08
C MET A 26 7.70 -6.85 -21.76
N LYS A 27 8.93 -7.35 -21.67
CA LYS A 27 9.76 -7.18 -20.46
C LYS A 27 9.96 -5.72 -20.09
N LYS A 28 10.13 -4.85 -21.08
CA LYS A 28 10.41 -3.43 -20.84
C LYS A 28 9.19 -2.70 -20.24
N ASP A 29 8.00 -3.03 -20.74
CA ASP A 29 6.75 -2.44 -20.24
C ASP A 29 6.34 -2.98 -18.87
N LEU A 30 6.68 -4.24 -18.58
CA LEU A 30 6.41 -4.88 -17.28
C LEU A 30 7.40 -4.47 -16.20
N GLN A 31 8.62 -4.07 -16.57
CA GLN A 31 9.67 -3.71 -15.62
C GLN A 31 9.35 -2.44 -14.83
N ASP A 32 8.53 -1.55 -15.39
CA ASP A 32 8.07 -0.32 -14.75
C ASP A 32 6.72 -0.47 -14.03
N LYS A 33 6.12 -1.68 -14.02
CA LYS A 33 4.84 -1.96 -13.34
C LYS A 33 5.06 -2.55 -11.95
N GLU A 34 4.20 -2.15 -11.02
CA GLU A 34 4.10 -2.79 -9.71
C GLU A 34 3.16 -4.01 -9.75
N CYS A 35 3.56 -5.10 -9.10
CA CYS A 35 2.73 -6.28 -8.90
C CYS A 35 2.42 -6.45 -7.41
N TYR A 36 1.19 -6.85 -7.11
CA TYR A 36 0.71 -7.03 -5.74
C TYR A 36 0.22 -8.46 -5.52
N VAL A 37 0.66 -9.09 -4.43
CA VAL A 37 0.18 -10.41 -4.02
C VAL A 37 -1.06 -10.26 -3.14
N SER A 38 -2.19 -10.79 -3.60
CA SER A 38 -3.45 -10.83 -2.83
C SER A 38 -3.75 -12.25 -2.36
N PHE A 39 -3.80 -12.44 -1.04
CA PHE A 39 -4.16 -13.72 -0.44
C PHE A 39 -5.66 -13.80 -0.19
N VAL A 40 -6.27 -14.92 -0.59
CA VAL A 40 -7.67 -15.25 -0.32
C VAL A 40 -7.76 -16.49 0.57
N ASP A 41 -8.93 -16.70 1.17
CA ASP A 41 -9.22 -17.89 2.01
C ASP A 41 -8.25 -18.18 3.15
N VAL A 42 -7.70 -17.10 3.75
CA VAL A 42 -6.86 -17.20 4.94
C VAL A 42 -7.67 -17.86 6.08
N PRO A 43 -7.18 -18.97 6.68
CA PRO A 43 -7.95 -19.78 7.64
C PRO A 43 -8.17 -19.06 8.99
N THR A 44 -7.29 -18.13 9.36
CA THR A 44 -7.36 -17.38 10.61
C THR A 44 -8.35 -16.21 10.53
N ARG A 45 -9.65 -16.54 10.66
CA ARG A 45 -10.72 -15.55 10.80
C ARG A 45 -10.76 -14.99 12.22
N HIS A 46 -10.74 -13.67 12.33
CA HIS A 46 -10.80 -12.91 13.57
C HIS A 46 -11.99 -11.95 13.58
N LYS A 47 -12.58 -11.75 14.76
CA LYS A 47 -13.58 -10.70 14.96
C LYS A 47 -12.90 -9.35 15.11
N VAL A 48 -13.62 -8.26 14.79
CA VAL A 48 -13.12 -6.89 14.96
C VAL A 48 -12.65 -6.61 16.40
N ARG A 49 -13.34 -7.15 17.43
CA ARG A 49 -12.94 -7.00 18.84
C ARG A 49 -11.66 -7.71 19.24
N GLU A 50 -11.27 -8.74 18.49
CA GLU A 50 -10.10 -9.57 18.77
C GLU A 50 -8.81 -8.94 18.20
N LEU A 51 -8.95 -7.83 17.45
CA LEU A 51 -7.83 -7.10 16.89
C LEU A 51 -7.12 -6.31 17.99
N THR A 52 -6.07 -6.92 18.54
CA THR A 52 -5.18 -6.32 19.53
C THR A 52 -3.82 -5.97 18.91
N THR A 53 -2.97 -5.27 19.66
CA THR A 53 -1.61 -4.90 19.23
C THR A 53 -0.74 -6.11 18.86
N ALA A 54 -1.02 -7.29 19.44
CA ALA A 54 -0.34 -8.53 19.10
C ALA A 54 -0.57 -9.01 17.66
N LYS A 55 -1.58 -8.47 16.97
CA LYS A 55 -1.89 -8.79 15.56
C LYS A 55 -1.20 -7.86 14.55
N ILE A 56 -0.52 -6.81 15.01
CA ILE A 56 0.18 -5.86 14.13
C ILE A 56 1.23 -6.60 13.29
N GLY A 57 1.26 -6.32 11.99
CA GLY A 57 2.24 -6.91 11.06
C GLY A 57 1.94 -8.35 10.62
N THR A 58 0.88 -8.97 11.15
CA THR A 58 0.44 -10.33 10.79
C THR A 58 -0.61 -10.33 9.68
N LEU A 59 -0.75 -11.44 8.96
CA LEU A 59 -1.85 -11.64 8.01
C LEU A 59 -3.07 -12.19 8.75
N ILE A 60 -4.19 -11.49 8.64
CA ILE A 60 -5.45 -11.85 9.30
C ILE A 60 -6.62 -11.73 8.32
N ARG A 61 -7.70 -12.48 8.60
CA ARG A 61 -8.98 -12.33 7.92
C ARG A 61 -10.01 -11.76 8.89
N ILE A 62 -10.75 -10.75 8.46
CA ILE A 62 -11.84 -10.16 9.24
C ILE A 62 -13.16 -10.23 8.46
N SER A 63 -14.27 -10.11 9.18
CA SER A 63 -15.61 -9.99 8.61
C SER A 63 -16.35 -8.83 9.25
N GLY A 64 -17.07 -8.06 8.43
CA GLY A 64 -17.79 -6.88 8.89
C GLY A 64 -18.70 -6.31 7.82
N GLN A 65 -19.57 -5.39 8.22
CA GLN A 65 -20.42 -4.61 7.34
C GLN A 65 -19.71 -3.31 6.95
N ILE A 66 -19.85 -2.89 5.70
CA ILE A 66 -19.25 -1.63 5.23
C ILE A 66 -20.23 -0.50 5.51
N VAL A 67 -19.78 0.49 6.27
CA VAL A 67 -20.61 1.64 6.69
C VAL A 67 -20.32 2.86 5.82
N ARG A 68 -19.09 3.00 5.35
CA ARG A 68 -18.68 4.15 4.55
C ARG A 68 -17.53 3.79 3.61
N THR A 69 -17.61 4.29 2.39
CA THR A 69 -16.51 4.33 1.44
C THR A 69 -16.10 5.79 1.22
N HIS A 70 -14.80 6.07 1.23
CA HIS A 70 -14.26 7.36 0.81
C HIS A 70 -13.98 7.35 -0.70
N PRO A 71 -13.91 8.53 -1.35
CA PRO A 71 -13.45 8.62 -2.73
C PRO A 71 -12.05 8.04 -2.90
N VAL A 72 -11.78 7.57 -4.12
CA VAL A 72 -10.46 7.08 -4.51
C VAL A 72 -9.53 8.26 -4.72
N HIS A 73 -8.29 8.13 -4.24
CA HIS A 73 -7.23 9.13 -4.43
C HIS A 73 -5.92 8.43 -4.81
N PRO A 74 -5.05 9.08 -5.61
CA PRO A 74 -3.71 8.56 -5.85
C PRO A 74 -2.82 8.73 -4.60
N GLU A 75 -2.23 7.65 -4.12
CA GLU A 75 -1.23 7.62 -3.04
C GLU A 75 0.17 7.50 -3.65
N LEU A 76 1.09 8.42 -3.28
CA LEU A 76 2.49 8.33 -3.67
C LEU A 76 3.16 7.20 -2.89
N VAL A 77 3.54 6.11 -3.56
CA VAL A 77 4.25 4.97 -2.96
C VAL A 77 5.75 5.20 -3.01
N THR A 78 6.23 5.61 -4.18
CA THR A 78 7.65 5.79 -4.47
C THR A 78 7.88 7.09 -5.21
N GLY A 79 8.59 8.02 -4.58
CA GLY A 79 8.89 9.33 -5.16
C GLY A 79 10.19 9.35 -5.96
N THR A 80 10.14 10.03 -7.10
CA THR A 80 11.33 10.49 -7.83
C THR A 80 11.52 11.98 -7.56
N PHE A 81 12.70 12.35 -7.07
CA PHE A 81 13.02 13.71 -6.67
C PHE A 81 14.15 14.29 -7.50
N VAL A 82 14.05 15.56 -7.87
CA VAL A 82 15.11 16.32 -8.53
C VAL A 82 15.76 17.26 -7.52
N CYS A 83 17.09 17.16 -7.41
CA CYS A 83 17.87 18.08 -6.61
C CYS A 83 17.88 19.47 -7.27
N LEU A 84 17.43 20.51 -6.56
CA LEU A 84 17.36 21.85 -7.14
C LEU A 84 18.73 22.53 -7.30
N ASP A 85 19.76 22.01 -6.66
CA ASP A 85 21.10 22.59 -6.70
C ASP A 85 21.95 22.04 -7.85
N CYS A 86 21.87 20.73 -8.10
CA CYS A 86 22.70 20.04 -9.09
C CYS A 86 21.92 19.26 -10.14
N GLN A 87 20.58 19.39 -10.15
CA GLN A 87 19.64 18.75 -11.08
C GLN A 87 19.73 17.21 -11.12
N THR A 88 20.38 16.60 -10.13
CA THR A 88 20.49 15.15 -10.04
C THR A 88 19.14 14.54 -9.67
N VAL A 89 18.74 13.52 -10.43
CA VAL A 89 17.51 12.76 -10.21
C VAL A 89 17.76 11.65 -9.20
N ILE A 90 16.97 11.63 -8.13
CA ILE A 90 17.00 10.66 -7.04
C ILE A 90 15.71 9.85 -7.13
N LYS A 91 15.79 8.65 -7.69
CA LYS A 91 14.67 7.72 -7.85
C LYS A 91 14.50 6.81 -6.64
N ASN A 92 13.34 6.19 -6.53
CA ASN A 92 13.04 5.11 -5.59
C ASN A 92 13.07 5.54 -4.11
N VAL A 93 12.48 6.69 -3.79
CA VAL A 93 12.35 7.17 -2.42
C VAL A 93 11.00 6.71 -1.87
N GLU A 94 11.03 5.67 -1.03
CA GLU A 94 9.84 5.10 -0.42
C GLU A 94 9.10 6.12 0.46
N GLN A 95 7.77 6.09 0.40
CA GLN A 95 6.90 6.89 1.24
C GLN A 95 6.27 6.00 2.30
N GLN A 96 6.38 6.40 3.57
CA GLN A 96 5.82 5.65 4.70
C GLN A 96 4.77 6.48 5.42
N PHE A 97 3.54 6.51 4.86
CA PHE A 97 2.38 7.25 5.40
C PHE A 97 2.61 8.76 5.60
N LYS A 98 3.70 9.31 5.05
CA LYS A 98 4.06 10.72 5.10
C LYS A 98 4.93 11.07 3.90
N TYR A 99 4.84 12.32 3.47
CA TYR A 99 5.74 12.86 2.46
C TYR A 99 7.18 12.86 2.98
N THR A 100 8.00 12.00 2.39
CA THR A 100 9.39 11.75 2.77
C THR A 100 10.30 12.18 1.63
N ILE A 101 11.16 13.16 1.93
CA ILE A 101 12.18 13.67 0.99
C ILE A 101 13.52 12.96 1.20
N PRO A 102 14.39 12.89 0.19
CA PRO A 102 15.78 12.49 0.37
C PRO A 102 16.47 13.34 1.43
N THR A 103 17.28 12.72 2.30
CA THR A 103 18.07 13.44 3.30
C THR A 103 19.42 13.92 2.76
N ILE A 104 19.94 13.26 1.72
CA ILE A 104 21.25 13.52 1.11
C ILE A 104 21.12 13.38 -0.41
N CYS A 105 21.74 14.29 -1.15
CA CYS A 105 21.84 14.16 -2.60
C CYS A 105 22.75 12.97 -2.98
N ARG A 106 22.39 12.21 -4.01
CA ARG A 106 23.24 11.13 -4.54
C ARG A 106 24.53 11.63 -5.19
N ASN A 107 24.57 12.89 -5.58
CA ASN A 107 25.76 13.50 -6.16
C ASN A 107 26.76 13.87 -5.05
N PRO A 108 27.96 13.27 -5.00
CA PRO A 108 28.92 13.49 -3.91
C PRO A 108 29.45 14.92 -3.84
N VAL A 109 29.39 15.69 -4.94
CA VAL A 109 29.81 17.11 -4.94
C VAL A 109 28.70 18.07 -4.52
N CYS A 110 27.48 17.56 -4.29
CA CYS A 110 26.34 18.39 -3.91
C CYS A 110 26.11 18.37 -2.39
N ALA A 111 26.18 19.53 -1.75
CA ALA A 111 25.93 19.68 -0.31
C ALA A 111 24.43 19.82 0.05
N ASN A 112 23.53 19.69 -0.92
CA ASN A 112 22.09 19.87 -0.70
C ASN A 112 21.49 18.73 0.15
N ARG A 113 20.69 19.12 1.15
CA ARG A 113 20.00 18.21 2.08
C ARG A 113 18.50 18.50 2.24
N ARG A 114 17.97 19.52 1.57
CA ARG A 114 16.59 19.99 1.82
C ARG A 114 15.85 20.39 0.54
N ARG A 115 16.55 20.92 -0.46
CA ARG A 115 15.93 21.49 -1.67
C ARG A 115 15.72 20.41 -2.73
N PHE A 116 14.71 19.58 -2.53
CA PHE A 116 14.31 18.55 -3.48
C PHE A 116 12.90 18.86 -3.99
N MET A 117 12.70 18.71 -5.29
CA MET A 117 11.40 18.85 -5.94
C MET A 117 10.93 17.47 -6.41
N LEU A 118 9.67 17.13 -6.14
CA LEU A 118 9.09 15.89 -6.63
C LEU A 118 8.85 16.00 -8.15
N ASP A 119 9.34 15.03 -8.90
CA ASP A 119 9.00 14.82 -10.30
C ASP A 119 7.81 13.84 -10.33
N ALA A 120 6.59 14.40 -10.42
CA ALA A 120 5.36 13.62 -10.37
C ALA A 120 5.24 12.64 -11.54
N ASP A 121 5.68 13.03 -12.73
CA ASP A 121 5.58 12.22 -13.95
C ASP A 121 6.44 10.95 -13.88
N LYS A 122 7.54 10.99 -13.13
CA LYS A 122 8.44 9.84 -12.90
C LYS A 122 8.25 9.17 -11.55
N SER A 123 7.23 9.57 -10.79
CA SER A 123 6.90 8.97 -9.49
C SER A 123 5.86 7.88 -9.65
N VAL A 124 5.83 6.95 -8.71
CA VAL A 124 4.88 5.84 -8.72
C VAL A 124 3.75 6.13 -7.76
N PHE A 125 2.55 6.15 -8.31
CA PHE A 125 1.30 6.33 -7.58
C PHE A 125 0.46 5.05 -7.67
N VAL A 126 -0.25 4.75 -6.58
CA VAL A 126 -1.21 3.66 -6.51
C VAL A 126 -2.58 4.20 -6.13
N ASP A 127 -3.64 3.59 -6.64
CA ASP A 127 -4.98 3.90 -6.18
C ASP A 127 -5.13 3.54 -4.70
N PHE A 128 -5.66 4.48 -3.93
CA PHE A 128 -5.90 4.36 -2.51
C PHE A 128 -7.37 4.66 -2.21
N GLN A 129 -7.99 3.79 -1.44
CA GLN A 129 -9.35 3.98 -0.95
C GLN A 129 -9.43 3.63 0.53
N LYS A 130 -10.05 4.52 1.30
CA LYS A 130 -10.31 4.29 2.71
C LYS A 130 -11.77 3.88 2.92
N ILE A 131 -12.00 2.80 3.65
CA ILE A 131 -13.34 2.34 4.01
C ILE A 131 -13.48 2.20 5.53
N ARG A 132 -14.71 2.33 6.02
CA ARG A 132 -15.06 2.05 7.42
C ARG A 132 -15.86 0.77 7.50
N VAL A 133 -15.32 -0.21 8.22
CA VAL A 133 -15.93 -1.52 8.46
C VAL A 133 -16.42 -1.58 9.90
N GLN A 134 -17.64 -2.08 10.09
CA GLN A 134 -18.27 -2.27 11.39
C GLN A 134 -18.52 -3.77 11.66
N GLU A 135 -18.56 -4.13 12.94
CA GLU A 135 -18.97 -5.47 13.39
C GLU A 135 -20.31 -5.90 12.81
N THR A 136 -20.42 -7.19 12.49
CA THR A 136 -21.70 -7.78 12.07
C THR A 136 -22.63 -8.00 13.28
N GLN A 137 -23.94 -7.94 13.04
CA GLN A 137 -24.95 -8.20 14.07
C GLN A 137 -24.81 -9.58 14.74
N ALA A 138 -24.33 -10.58 14.01
CA ALA A 138 -24.14 -11.94 14.52
C ALA A 138 -22.98 -12.05 15.54
N GLU A 139 -22.01 -11.13 15.49
CA GLU A 139 -20.83 -11.14 16.36
C GLU A 139 -20.96 -10.19 17.57
N LEU A 140 -22.04 -9.40 17.62
CA LEU A 140 -22.32 -8.39 18.63
C LEU A 140 -22.74 -9.01 19.97
N PRO A 141 -22.03 -8.73 21.08
CA PRO A 141 -22.48 -9.11 22.41
C PRO A 141 -23.75 -8.33 22.82
N ARG A 142 -24.61 -8.96 23.62
CA ARG A 142 -25.86 -8.35 24.09
C ARG A 142 -25.57 -7.04 24.84
N GLY A 143 -26.31 -5.99 24.51
CA GLY A 143 -26.20 -4.68 25.15
C GLY A 143 -24.96 -3.87 24.79
N CYS A 144 -24.13 -4.33 23.84
CA CYS A 144 -22.95 -3.59 23.39
C CYS A 144 -23.22 -2.78 22.11
N ILE A 145 -22.54 -1.64 21.99
CA ILE A 145 -22.48 -0.86 20.75
C ILE A 145 -21.45 -1.50 19.80
N PRO A 146 -21.73 -1.61 18.49
CA PRO A 146 -20.80 -2.14 17.50
C PRO A 146 -19.55 -1.27 17.36
N ARG A 147 -18.39 -1.92 17.34
CA ARG A 147 -17.12 -1.24 17.03
C ARG A 147 -16.91 -1.14 15.52
N SER A 148 -16.18 -0.11 15.12
CA SER A 148 -15.77 0.10 13.74
C SER A 148 -14.26 0.26 13.64
N LEU A 149 -13.68 -0.18 12.52
CA LEU A 149 -12.30 0.06 12.15
C LEU A 149 -12.20 0.67 10.75
N GLU A 150 -11.04 1.24 10.45
CA GLU A 150 -10.73 1.78 9.14
C GLU A 150 -9.84 0.77 8.40
N VAL A 151 -10.24 0.43 7.17
CA VAL A 151 -9.49 -0.46 6.28
C VAL A 151 -9.06 0.36 5.07
N ILE A 152 -7.83 0.12 4.63
CA ILE A 152 -7.27 0.74 3.43
C ILE A 152 -7.24 -0.32 2.35
N LEU A 153 -7.84 0.00 1.20
CA LEU A 153 -7.75 -0.76 -0.03
C LEU A 153 -6.74 -0.07 -0.95
N ARG A 154 -5.92 -0.86 -1.63
CA ARG A 154 -4.89 -0.38 -2.57
C ARG A 154 -4.95 -1.16 -3.87
N ALA A 155 -4.49 -0.51 -4.95
CA ALA A 155 -4.39 -1.09 -6.28
C ALA A 155 -5.74 -1.68 -6.75
N GLU A 156 -5.74 -2.88 -7.34
CA GLU A 156 -6.95 -3.53 -7.90
C GLU A 156 -8.05 -3.81 -6.87
N ALA A 157 -7.75 -3.78 -5.56
CA ALA A 157 -8.77 -3.97 -4.53
C ALA A 157 -9.65 -2.73 -4.32
N VAL A 158 -9.27 -1.57 -4.87
CA VAL A 158 -10.06 -0.34 -4.82
C VAL A 158 -11.39 -0.54 -5.55
N GLU A 159 -12.49 -0.01 -5.02
CA GLU A 159 -13.86 -0.15 -5.53
C GLU A 159 -14.41 -1.59 -5.59
N SER A 160 -13.66 -2.60 -5.16
CA SER A 160 -14.12 -3.99 -5.05
C SER A 160 -15.31 -4.18 -4.10
N VAL A 161 -15.59 -3.18 -3.28
CA VAL A 161 -16.60 -3.23 -2.24
C VAL A 161 -17.46 -1.97 -2.25
N GLN A 162 -18.77 -2.17 -2.06
CA GLN A 162 -19.77 -1.09 -2.04
C GLN A 162 -20.56 -1.12 -0.73
N VAL A 163 -21.12 0.02 -0.35
CA VAL A 163 -22.03 0.12 0.81
C VAL A 163 -23.29 -0.68 0.48
N ILE A 164 -23.62 -1.63 1.34
CA ILE A 164 -24.91 -2.34 1.26
C ILE A 164 -25.93 -1.42 1.93
N PHE A 165 -26.87 -0.89 1.14
CA PHE A 165 -28.01 -0.14 1.64
C PHE A 165 -29.14 -1.08 2.06
#